data_AF-A0AAV4IMQ8-F1
#
_entry.id   AF-A0AAV4IMQ8-F1
#
_cell.length_a   1.000
_cell.length_b   1.000
_cell.length_c   1.000
_cell.angle_alpha   90.00
_cell.angle_beta   90.00
_cell.angle_gamma   90.00
#
_symmetry.space_group_name_H-M   'P 1'
#
loop_
_entity.id
_entity.type
_entity.pdbx_description
1 polymer ?
#
loop_
_entity_poly.entity_id
_entity_poly.type
_entity_poly.pdbx_seq_one_letter_code
_entity_poly.pdbx_strand_id
1 'polypeptide(L)'
;MSPEKVLPREIAYADDVNLVAVQDIDIEEVGKVLEKYNLPVNVDKTEFTNLSRGETNWQTTKKVGTLIGDQEDIERRKQLSSAALVKLKNVWLKGDKITKNTKLKLYKALVKSVLTYNCGK
;
A
#
# COMPACT_ATOMS: atom_id res chain seq x y z
N MET A 1 -31.43 2.27 -26.36
CA MET A 1 -30.66 1.19 -25.71
C MET A 1 -29.89 1.85 -24.59
N SER A 2 -30.27 1.60 -23.32
CA SER A 2 -29.55 2.15 -22.17
C SER A 2 -28.13 1.57 -22.19
N PRO A 3 -27.05 2.37 -22.02
CA PRO A 3 -25.71 1.80 -21.93
C PRO A 3 -25.68 0.83 -20.75
N GLU A 4 -25.23 -0.40 -20.99
CA GLU A 4 -24.98 -1.37 -19.92
C GLU A 4 -24.17 -0.69 -18.82
N LYS A 5 -24.73 -0.69 -17.60
CA LYS A 5 -24.09 -0.09 -16.44
C LYS A 5 -22.88 -0.94 -16.09
N VAL A 6 -21.71 -0.57 -16.59
CA VAL A 6 -20.46 -1.28 -16.28
C VAL A 6 -20.17 -1.09 -14.80
N LEU A 7 -20.20 -2.19 -14.04
CA LEU A 7 -19.88 -2.16 -12.62
C LEU A 7 -18.41 -1.79 -12.41
N PRO A 8 -18.08 -1.02 -11.36
CA PRO A 8 -16.68 -0.74 -11.03
C PRO A 8 -15.94 -2.04 -10.71
N ARG A 9 -14.64 -2.07 -11.00
CA ARG A 9 -13.78 -3.15 -10.52
C ARG A 9 -13.47 -2.93 -9.04
N GLU A 10 -13.44 -4.01 -8.28
CA GLU A 10 -13.17 -3.97 -6.85
C GLU A 10 -11.77 -4.52 -6.54
N ILE A 11 -11.05 -3.85 -5.65
CA ILE A 11 -9.82 -4.32 -5.04
C ILE A 11 -9.99 -4.19 -3.53
N ALA A 12 -9.99 -5.31 -2.81
CA ALA A 12 -10.27 -5.35 -1.39
C ALA A 12 -9.14 -6.02 -0.60
N TYR A 13 -8.82 -5.46 0.57
CA TYR A 13 -7.98 -6.09 1.59
C TYR A 13 -8.58 -5.82 2.97
N ALA A 14 -9.13 -6.86 3.60
CA ALA A 14 -9.93 -6.72 4.82
C ALA A 14 -11.08 -5.70 4.64
N ASP A 15 -11.11 -4.62 5.42
CA ASP A 15 -12.09 -3.53 5.34
C ASP A 15 -11.71 -2.40 4.36
N ASP A 16 -10.46 -2.39 3.86
CA ASP A 16 -9.99 -1.43 2.86
C ASP A 16 -10.43 -1.88 1.47
N VAL A 17 -11.48 -1.24 0.93
CA VAL A 17 -12.06 -1.52 -0.38
C VAL A 17 -11.84 -0.33 -1.30
N ASN A 18 -11.30 -0.61 -2.49
CA ASN A 18 -11.05 0.38 -3.53
C ASN A 18 -11.87 0.03 -4.77
N LEU A 19 -12.65 0.99 -5.24
CA LEU A 19 -13.45 0.87 -6.46
C LEU A 19 -12.75 1.59 -7.61
N VAL A 20 -12.57 0.90 -8.73
CA VAL A 20 -11.87 1.39 -9.91
C VAL A 20 -12.86 1.45 -11.08
N ALA A 21 -13.11 2.66 -11.57
CA ALA A 21 -14.00 2.91 -12.69
C ALA A 21 -13.44 4.00 -13.62
N VAL A 22 -13.98 4.06 -14.83
CA VAL A 22 -13.71 5.12 -15.81
C VAL A 22 -14.55 6.37 -15.52
N GLN A 23 -15.67 6.19 -14.83
CA GLN A 23 -16.60 7.25 -14.45
C GLN A 23 -16.61 7.41 -12.94
N ASP A 24 -17.02 8.59 -12.47
CA ASP A 24 -17.16 8.85 -11.05
C ASP A 24 -18.16 7.88 -10.41
N ILE A 25 -17.81 7.44 -9.20
CA ILE A 25 -18.62 6.52 -8.41
C ILE A 25 -19.33 7.34 -7.35
N ASP A 26 -20.65 7.19 -7.28
CA ASP A 26 -21.47 7.77 -6.23
C ASP A 26 -21.25 7.03 -4.90
N ILE A 27 -20.26 7.49 -4.13
CA ILE A 27 -19.90 6.91 -2.83
C ILE A 27 -21.02 7.10 -1.79
N GLU A 28 -21.86 8.12 -1.92
CA GLU A 28 -23.00 8.31 -1.01
C GLU A 28 -24.02 7.19 -1.20
N GLU A 29 -24.31 6.82 -2.44
CA GLU A 29 -25.20 5.70 -2.73
C GLU A 29 -24.60 4.35 -2.27
N VAL A 30 -23.29 4.15 -2.47
CA VAL A 30 -22.58 2.98 -1.92
C VAL A 30 -22.71 2.94 -0.39
N GLY A 31 -22.50 4.07 0.28
CA GLY A 31 -22.64 4.21 1.73
C GLY A 31 -24.04 3.84 2.23
N LYS A 32 -25.10 4.35 1.58
CA LYS A 32 -26.50 4.02 1.90
C LYS A 32 -26.80 2.53 1.76
N VAL A 33 -26.21 1.86 0.76
CA VAL A 33 -26.38 0.42 0.57
C VAL A 33 -25.69 -0.35 1.69
N LEU A 34 -24.44 0.01 2.04
CA LEU A 34 -23.66 -0.66 3.07
C LEU A 34 -24.25 -0.44 4.48
N GLU A 35 -24.83 0.73 4.74
CA GLU A 35 -25.48 1.04 6.01
C GLU A 35 -26.65 0.10 6.32
N LYS A 36 -27.38 -0.38 5.29
CA LYS A 36 -28.45 -1.40 5.45
C LYS A 36 -27.93 -2.73 6.01
N TYR A 37 -26.63 -2.99 5.87
CA TYR A 37 -25.94 -4.16 6.41
C TYR A 37 -25.15 -3.84 7.68
N ASN A 38 -25.38 -2.68 8.28
CA ASN A 38 -24.67 -2.21 9.47
C ASN A 38 -23.16 -2.04 9.25
N LEU A 39 -22.77 -1.64 8.03
CA LEU A 39 -21.40 -1.35 7.60
C LEU A 39 -21.25 0.15 7.28
N PRO A 40 -21.06 1.01 8.29
CA PRO A 40 -20.89 2.44 8.04
C PRO A 40 -19.55 2.73 7.36
N VAL A 41 -19.59 3.52 6.28
CA VAL A 41 -18.38 3.95 5.56
C VAL A 41 -17.69 5.09 6.32
N ASN A 42 -16.37 5.00 6.46
CA ASN A 42 -15.57 6.06 7.06
C ASN A 42 -15.25 7.13 6.00
N VAL A 43 -16.08 8.18 5.95
CA VAL A 43 -15.95 9.28 4.97
C VAL A 43 -14.61 10.01 5.12
N ASP A 44 -14.14 10.23 6.34
CA ASP A 44 -12.86 10.95 6.60
C ASP A 44 -11.63 10.20 6.05
N LYS A 45 -11.73 8.88 5.93
CA LYS A 45 -10.67 8.03 5.34
C LYS A 45 -10.89 7.74 3.85
N THR A 46 -12.02 8.16 3.28
CA THR A 46 -12.32 7.88 1.87
C THR A 46 -11.55 8.85 0.98
N GLU A 47 -10.73 8.29 0.09
CA GLU A 47 -9.87 9.06 -0.82
C GLU A 47 -10.27 8.82 -2.27
N PHE A 48 -10.33 9.90 -3.05
CA PHE A 48 -10.54 9.85 -4.50
C PHE A 48 -9.20 10.09 -5.20
N THR A 49 -8.81 9.18 -6.08
CA THR A 49 -7.55 9.29 -6.85
C THR A 49 -7.85 9.21 -8.33
N ASN A 50 -7.55 10.28 -9.07
CA ASN A 50 -7.65 10.30 -10.51
C ASN A 50 -6.39 9.69 -11.15
N LEU A 51 -6.57 8.64 -11.94
CA LEU A 51 -5.48 7.98 -12.67
C LEU A 51 -5.42 8.56 -14.09
N SER A 52 -4.62 9.61 -14.30
CA SER A 52 -4.46 10.25 -15.60
C SER A 52 -3.00 10.17 -16.07
N ARG A 53 -2.78 10.12 -17.40
CA ARG A 53 -1.41 10.12 -17.95
C ARG A 53 -0.72 11.48 -17.87
N GLY A 54 -1.50 12.56 -17.74
CA GLY A 54 -1.00 13.94 -17.70
C GLY A 54 -0.64 14.43 -16.30
N GLU A 55 -1.08 13.72 -15.26
CA GLU A 55 -0.79 14.05 -13.86
C GLU A 55 0.03 12.94 -13.23
N THR A 56 0.89 13.30 -12.28
CA THR A 56 1.80 12.35 -11.59
C THR A 56 1.43 12.14 -10.13
N ASN A 57 0.50 12.90 -9.56
CA ASN A 57 0.19 12.87 -8.12
C ASN A 57 -0.23 11.46 -7.64
N TRP A 58 -0.96 10.72 -8.48
CA TRP A 58 -1.42 9.36 -8.17
C TRP A 58 -0.28 8.35 -7.96
N GLN A 59 0.92 8.61 -8.51
CA GLN A 59 2.08 7.74 -8.34
C GLN A 59 2.48 7.58 -6.86
N THR A 60 2.19 8.60 -6.05
CA THR A 60 2.47 8.61 -4.61
C THR A 60 1.27 8.21 -3.74
N THR A 61 0.12 7.95 -4.36
CA THR A 61 -1.03 7.38 -3.64
C THR A 61 -0.65 6.02 -3.09
N LYS A 62 -1.03 5.76 -1.84
CA LYS A 62 -0.64 4.55 -1.11
C LYS A 62 -1.84 3.61 -0.96
N LYS A 63 -1.65 2.34 -1.29
CA LYS A 63 -2.65 1.26 -1.09
C LYS A 63 -1.97 0.08 -0.42
N VAL A 64 -2.51 -0.38 0.71
CA VAL A 64 -1.94 -1.49 1.52
C VAL A 64 -0.41 -1.37 1.73
N GLY A 65 0.06 -0.14 1.98
CA GLY A 65 1.49 0.14 2.23
C GLY A 65 2.40 0.26 1.00
N THR A 66 1.90 0.00 -0.22
CA THR A 66 2.60 0.16 -1.51
C THR A 66 2.17 1.45 -2.20
N LEU A 67 3.09 2.11 -2.91
CA LEU A 67 2.74 3.24 -3.78
C LEU A 67 2.32 2.72 -5.16
N ILE A 68 1.37 3.40 -5.82
CA ILE A 68 0.88 2.98 -7.14
C ILE A 68 1.96 3.17 -8.22
N GLY A 69 2.81 4.20 -8.09
CA GLY A 69 3.94 4.43 -8.99
C GLY A 69 5.07 3.45 -8.74
N ASP A 70 5.48 2.70 -9.75
CA ASP A 70 6.51 1.66 -9.65
C ASP A 70 7.85 2.23 -9.17
N GLN A 71 8.28 3.35 -9.78
CA GLN A 71 9.57 3.96 -9.46
C GLN A 71 9.56 4.57 -8.06
N GLU A 72 8.47 5.23 -7.69
CA GLU A 72 8.24 5.84 -6.39
C GLU A 72 8.22 4.77 -5.29
N ASP A 73 7.54 3.65 -5.52
CA ASP A 73 7.48 2.53 -4.58
C ASP A 73 8.85 1.88 -4.38
N ILE A 74 9.57 1.60 -5.47
CA ILE A 74 10.93 1.04 -5.41
C ILE A 74 11.86 1.98 -4.62
N GLU A 75 11.83 3.27 -4.92
CA GLU A 75 12.69 4.24 -4.24
C GLU A 75 12.34 4.35 -2.76
N ARG A 76 11.04 4.40 -2.43
CA ARG A 76 10.57 4.39 -1.05
C ARG A 76 11.01 3.13 -0.30
N ARG A 77 10.92 1.93 -0.90
CA ARG A 77 11.38 0.68 -0.27
C ARG A 77 12.89 0.67 -0.04
N LYS A 78 13.68 1.19 -0.98
CA LYS A 78 15.14 1.37 -0.78
C LYS A 78 15.40 2.26 0.43
N GLN A 79 14.77 3.44 0.50
CA GLN A 79 14.94 4.37 1.62
C GLN A 79 14.53 3.75 2.96
N LEU A 80 13.36 3.09 3.02
CA LEU A 80 12.88 2.42 4.23
C LEU A 80 13.80 1.28 4.67
N SER A 81 14.31 0.47 3.73
CA SER A 81 15.23 -0.62 4.03
C SER A 81 16.58 -0.11 4.55
N SER A 82 17.11 0.99 3.97
CA SER A 82 18.31 1.66 4.44
C SER A 82 18.11 2.24 5.85
N ALA A 83 16.96 2.87 6.11
CA ALA A 83 16.61 3.36 7.44
C ALA A 83 16.52 2.21 8.46
N ALA A 84 15.93 1.06 8.08
CA ALA A 84 15.88 -0.13 8.94
C ALA A 84 17.28 -0.67 9.26
N LEU A 85 18.17 -0.69 8.27
CA LEU A 85 19.57 -1.09 8.45
C LEU A 85 20.28 -0.15 9.43
N VAL A 86 20.13 1.17 9.28
CA VAL A 86 20.75 2.18 10.16
C VAL A 86 20.20 2.10 11.59
N LYS A 87 18.90 1.88 11.77
CA LYS A 87 18.29 1.67 13.11
C LYS A 87 18.96 0.52 13.87
N LEU A 88 19.41 -0.51 13.15
CA LEU A 88 20.07 -1.69 13.70
C LEU A 88 21.61 -1.56 13.76
N LYS A 89 22.19 -0.36 13.57
CA LYS A 89 23.65 -0.14 13.57
C LYS A 89 24.38 -0.79 14.74
N ASN A 90 23.77 -0.81 15.93
CA ASN A 90 24.37 -1.42 17.12
C ASN A 90 24.49 -2.95 16.98
N VAL A 91 23.54 -3.60 16.32
CA VAL A 91 23.58 -5.05 16.03
C VAL A 91 24.73 -5.36 15.07
N TRP A 92 24.96 -4.49 14.09
CA TRP A 92 25.99 -4.71 13.06
C TRP A 92 27.39 -4.40 13.60
N LEU A 93 27.55 -3.25 14.27
CA LEU A 93 28.83 -2.65 14.64
C LEU A 93 29.31 -3.00 16.05
N LYS A 94 28.42 -3.32 17.02
CA LYS A 94 28.87 -3.62 18.39
C LYS A 94 29.30 -5.09 18.53
N GLY A 95 30.52 -5.37 18.08
CA GLY A 95 31.32 -6.53 18.43
C GLY A 95 30.67 -7.90 18.19
N ASP A 96 31.20 -8.90 18.92
CA ASP A 96 30.91 -10.33 18.74
C ASP A 96 29.80 -10.86 19.67
N LYS A 97 29.07 -9.97 20.35
CA LYS A 97 27.95 -10.34 21.23
C LYS A 97 26.79 -11.01 20.49
N ILE A 98 26.70 -10.80 19.18
CA ILE A 98 25.68 -11.37 18.31
C ILE A 98 26.37 -12.18 17.23
N THR A 99 26.01 -13.46 17.15
CA THR A 99 26.59 -14.36 16.14
C THR A 99 26.24 -13.90 14.73
N LYS A 100 27.10 -14.22 13.77
CA LYS A 100 26.86 -13.94 12.34
C LYS A 100 25.52 -14.53 11.87
N ASN A 101 25.17 -15.73 12.34
CA ASN A 101 23.91 -16.38 11.99
C ASN A 101 22.69 -15.56 12.48
N THR A 102 22.73 -15.06 13.72
CA THR A 102 21.67 -14.20 14.25
C THR A 102 21.61 -12.86 13.50
N LYS A 103 22.75 -12.23 13.20
CA LYS A 103 22.79 -11.01 12.37
C LYS A 103 22.12 -11.23 11.01
N LEU A 104 22.39 -12.35 10.36
CA LEU A 104 21.77 -12.70 9.06
C LEU A 104 20.26 -12.91 9.17
N LYS A 105 19.79 -13.59 10.24
CA LYS A 105 18.35 -13.75 10.51
C LYS A 105 17.67 -12.39 10.68
N LEU A 106 18.26 -11.50 11.46
CA LEU A 106 17.75 -10.14 11.68
C LEU A 106 17.71 -9.33 10.38
N TYR A 107 18.77 -9.38 9.57
CA TYR A 107 18.79 -8.73 8.27
C TYR A 107 17.65 -9.22 7.36
N LYS A 108 17.47 -10.54 7.25
CA LYS A 108 16.39 -11.13 6.44
C LYS A 108 15.01 -10.72 6.94
N ALA A 109 14.80 -10.72 8.25
CA ALA A 109 13.50 -10.46 8.85
C ALA A 109 13.12 -8.97 8.90
N LEU A 110 14.09 -8.06 9.04
CA LEU A 110 13.84 -6.65 9.35
C LEU A 110 14.27 -5.67 8.27
N VAL A 111 15.21 -6.05 7.40
CA VAL A 111 15.73 -5.19 6.32
C VAL A 111 15.27 -5.72 4.96
N LYS A 112 15.56 -6.99 4.66
CA LYS A 112 15.19 -7.59 3.38
C LYS A 112 13.67 -7.62 3.21
N SER A 113 12.91 -7.97 4.25
CA SER A 113 11.44 -7.99 4.22
C SER A 113 10.84 -6.65 3.81
N VAL A 114 11.42 -5.53 4.24
CA VAL A 114 11.00 -4.17 3.86
C VAL A 114 11.33 -3.91 2.39
N LEU A 115 12.56 -4.24 1.98
CA LEU A 115 13.01 -4.04 0.60
C LEU A 115 12.17 -4.85 -0.40
N THR A 116 11.78 -6.07 -0.04
CA THR A 116 11.04 -7.00 -0.90
C THR A 116 9.55 -7.05 -0.58
N TYR A 117 9.02 -6.07 0.15
CA TYR A 117 7.59 -6.00 0.46
C TYR A 117 6.77 -5.95 -0.84
N ASN A 118 5.76 -6.81 -0.94
CA ASN A 118 4.90 -6.99 -2.13
C ASN A 118 5.62 -7.29 -3.46
N CYS A 119 6.88 -7.77 -3.44
CA CYS A 119 7.62 -8.10 -4.67
C CYS A 119 7.32 -9.49 -5.27
N GLY A 120 6.28 -10.19 -4.80
CA GLY A 120 6.00 -11.58 -5.22
C GLY A 120 7.11 -12.58 -4.86
N LYS A 121 6.82 -13.86 -5.03
CA LYS A 121 7.83 -14.93 -5.14
C LYS A 121 7.66 -15.61 -6.48
#